data_AF-A0A954UNE9-F1
#
_entry.id   AF-A0A954UNE9-F1
#
_cell.length_a   1.000
_cell.length_b   1.000
_cell.length_c   1.000
_cell.angle_alpha   90.00
_cell.angle_beta   90.00
_cell.angle_gamma   90.00
#
_symmetry.space_group_name_H-M   'P 1'
#
loop_
_entity.id
_entity.type
_entity.pdbx_description
1 polymer ?
#
loop_
_entity_poly.entity_id
_entity_poly.type
_entity_poly.pdbx_seq_one_letter_code
_entity_poly.pdbx_strand_id
1 'polypeptide(L)'
;MSQLRCPLSLLVALLLCLPASAAPTAAQRRTVEKLHRQMQKAAVLFTQGKFEECGAEASTVQKEIQQLAVGADAELLELLRPIHAKLVRARALLVLEGVALDELKPLEAMTGDPAAAKPPAPAGAVSFKDQVAPLLVGKCGRCHVSRATGMFSMANYAMLMKGPDAGTVIFPGDPIGSRLIEVIESGDMPRGGLKVSADEQNLLRKWIQEGAKFDGADPMATLTTFAPNAAADLPKVEVMEATGKETVSFSRDLAGVLNEKCANCHGNGRRPSGRLNLTTFRGLLNGGESGPPVLPGKPADSLLIKKLKGLGGGERMPRGMPPLDDAVIAKFETWISEGARFDGPDANQHVRDVAEIAKAKMSTHEQLSADRAKRALEQWQLGMPGVDHETSETVNYLLIGDLGPNTLAEYGRRAEAMSPKVAAALGAPTDQPLVKGRLTVFMFQQRYDYSEFGKMVEKRDLPSSWRGHWQFNVVDAYTALIPPRNDEYSPDVLIAQQLAGVYVASHGESPRWFSEGSARAVAAKLGAEDPRVVKWDERLGELMGEMSAPADFLNGKLAPEDANICSYSFAKFLMKDAAKYRRLLNSLSEGADFEQAFAATYGASPGQLTAAWARGATRRRR
;
A
#
# COMPACT_ATOMS: atom_id res chain seq x y z
N MET A 1 -45.99 58.37 -15.36
CA MET A 1 -46.71 59.44 -14.62
C MET A 1 -47.05 58.87 -13.24
N SER A 2 -46.83 59.47 -12.09
CA SER A 2 -46.21 60.71 -11.63
C SER A 2 -46.17 60.53 -10.10
N GLN A 3 -44.99 60.49 -9.49
CA GLN A 3 -44.48 61.51 -8.56
C GLN A 3 -45.24 61.74 -7.24
N LEU A 4 -44.46 61.68 -6.15
CA LEU A 4 -44.33 62.69 -5.08
C LEU A 4 -42.99 62.36 -4.35
N ARG A 5 -41.83 62.96 -4.66
CA ARG A 5 -41.19 64.21 -4.14
C ARG A 5 -41.17 64.31 -2.60
N CYS A 6 -40.04 63.99 -1.92
CA CYS A 6 -38.91 64.86 -1.43
C CYS A 6 -39.15 65.43 0.00
N PRO A 7 -38.14 65.79 0.85
CA PRO A 7 -36.69 65.88 0.63
C PRO A 7 -35.73 65.40 1.77
N LEU A 8 -34.45 65.34 1.37
CA LEU A 8 -33.17 65.52 2.09
C LEU A 8 -33.18 66.22 3.48
N SER A 9 -32.44 65.67 4.46
CA SER A 9 -31.58 66.41 5.41
C SER A 9 -30.79 65.48 6.37
N LEU A 10 -29.46 65.61 6.32
CA LEU A 10 -28.44 65.44 7.37
C LEU A 10 -28.62 64.40 8.50
N LEU A 11 -27.71 63.43 8.59
CA LEU A 11 -26.88 63.24 9.80
C LEU A 11 -25.62 62.38 9.53
N VAL A 12 -24.48 63.08 9.45
CA VAL A 12 -23.14 62.76 9.95
C VAL A 12 -22.71 61.28 10.00
N ALA A 13 -21.83 60.93 9.04
CA ALA A 13 -20.92 59.80 9.16
C ALA A 13 -19.96 60.02 10.33
N LEU A 14 -20.10 59.22 11.40
CA LEU A 14 -19.06 59.07 12.43
C LEU A 14 -18.02 58.07 11.88
N LEU A 15 -17.04 58.59 11.14
CA LEU A 15 -15.79 57.87 10.90
C LEU A 15 -15.12 57.62 12.25
N LEU A 16 -15.18 56.37 12.73
CA LEU A 16 -14.18 55.88 13.66
C LEU A 16 -12.84 55.84 12.91
N CYS A 17 -12.03 56.88 13.10
CA CYS A 17 -10.62 56.85 12.81
C CYS A 17 -10.00 55.76 13.71
N LEU A 18 -9.91 54.54 13.20
CA LEU A 18 -8.93 53.58 13.68
C LEU A 18 -7.55 54.21 13.41
N PRO A 19 -6.64 54.26 14.40
CA PRO A 19 -5.28 54.71 14.12
C PRO A 19 -4.67 53.72 13.12
N ALA A 20 -4.34 54.21 11.93
CA ALA A 20 -3.48 53.47 11.02
C ALA A 20 -2.15 53.24 11.75
N SER A 21 -1.74 51.98 11.93
CA SER A 21 -0.40 51.66 12.43
C SER A 21 0.61 52.27 11.45
N ALA A 22 1.48 53.14 11.96
CA ALA A 22 2.51 53.74 11.13
C ALA A 22 3.56 52.67 10.83
N ALA A 23 3.93 52.49 9.56
CA ALA A 23 4.96 51.53 9.19
C ALA A 23 6.28 51.81 9.93
N PRO A 24 7.04 50.78 10.36
CA PRO A 24 8.29 50.94 11.10
C PRO A 24 9.26 51.91 10.42
N THR A 25 9.75 52.89 11.16
CA THR A 25 10.69 53.89 10.66
C THR A 25 11.99 53.24 10.17
N ALA A 26 12.70 53.89 9.24
CA ALA A 26 14.00 53.41 8.79
C ALA A 26 15.02 53.27 9.94
N ALA A 27 14.89 54.09 10.98
CA ALA A 27 15.68 53.99 12.20
C ALA A 27 15.37 52.69 12.98
N GLN A 28 14.09 52.38 13.22
CA GLN A 28 13.68 51.14 13.89
C GLN A 28 14.15 49.89 13.15
N ARG A 29 14.02 49.85 11.81
CA ARG A 29 14.51 48.72 11.00
C ARG A 29 16.03 48.52 11.12
N ARG A 30 16.81 49.61 11.08
CA ARG A 30 18.28 49.55 11.28
C ARG A 30 18.64 49.04 12.67
N THR A 31 17.88 49.41 13.70
CA THR A 31 18.08 48.91 15.07
C THR A 31 17.77 47.42 15.16
N VAL A 32 16.68 46.94 14.56
CA VAL A 32 16.34 45.51 14.49
C VAL A 32 17.43 44.70 13.77
N GLU A 33 17.99 45.23 12.67
CA GLU A 33 19.12 44.58 11.98
C GLU A 33 20.39 44.53 12.84
N LYS A 34 20.67 45.58 13.62
CA LYS A 34 21.77 45.61 14.58
C LYS A 34 21.60 44.50 15.63
N LEU A 35 20.40 44.36 16.20
CA LEU A 35 20.08 43.29 17.16
C LEU A 35 20.26 41.90 16.57
N HIS A 36 19.91 41.71 15.29
CA HIS A 36 20.16 40.46 14.59
C HIS A 36 21.65 40.11 14.51
N ARG A 37 22.51 41.06 14.14
CA ARG A 37 23.96 40.85 14.10
C ARG A 37 24.54 40.56 15.48
N GLN A 38 23.99 41.22 16.50
CA GLN A 38 24.44 41.03 17.88
C GLN A 38 24.06 39.65 18.43
N MET A 39 22.85 39.15 18.10
CA MET A 39 22.47 37.77 18.40
C MET A 39 23.32 36.73 17.65
N GLN A 40 23.77 37.02 16.42
CA GLN A 40 24.70 36.15 15.70
C GLN A 40 26.07 36.11 16.39
N LYS A 41 26.57 37.26 16.86
CA LYS A 41 27.81 37.33 17.65
C LYS A 41 27.69 36.51 18.95
N ALA A 42 26.58 36.64 19.66
CA ALA A 42 26.31 35.85 20.86
C ALA A 42 26.35 34.34 20.57
N ALA A 43 25.75 33.90 19.46
CA ALA A 43 25.79 32.50 19.05
C ALA A 43 27.22 32.00 18.78
N VAL A 44 28.07 32.80 18.12
CA VAL A 44 29.48 32.45 17.89
C VAL A 44 30.25 32.30 19.21
N LEU A 45 30.06 33.24 20.15
CA LEU A 45 30.69 33.17 21.48
C LEU A 45 30.27 31.92 22.25
N PHE A 46 28.99 31.54 22.16
CA PHE A 46 28.48 30.31 22.76
C PHE A 46 29.20 29.08 22.20
N THR A 47 29.34 28.97 20.87
CA THR A 47 30.04 27.83 20.24
C THR A 47 31.54 27.76 20.57
N GLN A 48 32.13 28.88 21.00
CA GLN A 48 33.52 28.97 21.42
C GLN A 48 33.72 28.69 22.92
N GLY A 49 32.65 28.35 23.66
CA GLY A 49 32.69 28.12 25.11
C GLY A 49 32.83 29.40 25.94
N LYS A 50 32.62 30.58 25.34
CA LYS A 50 32.74 31.88 26.01
C LYS A 50 31.39 32.32 26.57
N PHE A 51 30.90 31.61 27.57
CA PHE A 51 29.52 31.74 28.05
C PHE A 51 29.23 33.09 28.74
N GLU A 52 30.17 33.63 29.51
CA GLU A 52 30.03 34.97 30.13
C GLU A 52 29.96 36.10 29.08
N GLU A 53 30.82 36.05 28.06
CA GLU A 53 30.79 37.01 26.95
C GLU A 53 29.50 36.87 26.12
N CYS A 54 29.02 35.65 25.91
CA CYS A 54 27.74 35.36 25.28
C CYS A 54 26.56 35.92 26.09
N GLY A 55 26.59 35.74 27.42
CA GLY A 55 25.61 36.28 28.35
C GLY A 55 25.55 37.81 28.32
N ALA A 56 26.71 38.48 28.27
CA ALA A 56 26.77 39.93 28.16
C ALA A 56 26.11 40.46 26.86
N GLU A 57 26.34 39.78 25.73
CA GLU A 57 25.70 40.13 24.46
C GLU A 57 24.18 39.88 24.49
N ALA A 58 23.75 38.73 25.02
CA ALA A 58 22.34 38.40 25.17
C ALA A 58 21.61 39.38 26.11
N SER A 59 22.22 39.77 27.23
CA SER A 59 21.69 40.78 28.15
C SER A 59 21.55 42.15 27.49
N THR A 60 22.49 42.52 26.63
CA THR A 60 22.42 43.77 25.86
C THR A 60 21.25 43.75 24.88
N VAL A 61 21.08 42.66 24.14
CA VAL A 61 19.93 42.48 23.23
C VAL A 61 18.61 42.49 24.02
N GLN A 62 18.56 41.85 25.19
CA GLN A 62 17.38 41.83 26.05
C GLN A 62 16.94 43.25 26.45
N LYS A 63 17.88 44.10 26.87
CA LYS A 63 17.59 45.49 27.27
C LYS A 63 17.15 46.34 26.08
N GLU A 64 17.78 46.18 24.92
CA GLU A 64 17.40 46.93 23.72
C GLU A 64 16.02 46.51 23.19
N ILE A 65 15.67 45.21 23.22
CA ILE A 65 14.32 44.74 22.90
C ILE A 65 13.29 45.30 23.87
N GLN A 66 13.57 45.28 25.17
CA GLN A 66 12.69 45.84 26.20
C GLN A 66 12.42 47.33 25.97
N GLN A 67 13.44 48.11 25.61
CA GLN A 67 13.27 49.53 25.31
C GLN A 67 12.47 49.77 24.02
N LEU A 68 12.70 48.97 22.98
CA LEU A 68 11.98 49.10 21.70
C LEU A 68 10.53 48.64 21.78
N ALA A 69 10.22 47.71 22.68
CA ALA A 69 8.88 47.17 22.85
C ALA A 69 7.93 48.13 23.59
N VAL A 70 8.45 49.08 24.38
CA VAL A 70 7.62 50.08 25.09
C VAL A 70 6.92 50.99 24.08
N GLY A 71 5.58 50.96 24.06
CA GLY A 71 4.78 51.72 23.10
C GLY A 71 4.89 51.24 21.65
N ALA A 72 5.41 50.03 21.40
CA ALA A 72 5.51 49.45 20.07
C ALA A 72 4.13 49.12 19.49
N ASP A 73 3.94 49.43 18.20
CA ASP A 73 2.78 48.99 17.43
C ASP A 73 2.93 47.53 16.94
N ALA A 74 1.84 46.99 16.38
CA ALA A 74 1.79 45.60 15.93
C ALA A 74 2.88 45.26 14.88
N GLU A 75 3.22 46.19 13.99
CA GLU A 75 4.23 45.96 12.95
C GLU A 75 5.65 45.90 13.53
N LEU A 76 5.97 46.76 14.51
CA LEU A 76 7.26 46.69 15.20
C LEU A 76 7.37 45.42 16.07
N LEU A 77 6.28 44.99 16.70
CA LEU A 77 6.25 43.73 17.46
C LEU A 77 6.49 42.50 16.56
N GLU A 78 5.91 42.47 15.37
CA GLU A 78 6.20 41.43 14.36
C GLU A 78 7.69 41.40 13.99
N LEU A 79 8.33 42.56 13.83
CA LEU A 79 9.77 42.64 13.53
C LEU A 79 10.65 42.17 14.69
N LEU A 80 10.23 42.38 15.94
CA LEU A 80 10.99 41.97 17.13
C LEU A 80 10.82 40.49 17.48
N ARG A 81 9.71 39.86 17.08
CA ARG A 81 9.36 38.47 17.44
C ARG A 81 10.44 37.43 17.10
N PRO A 82 11.06 37.43 15.90
CA PRO A 82 12.11 36.46 15.58
C PRO A 82 13.35 36.58 16.47
N ILE A 83 13.70 37.80 16.90
CA ILE A 83 14.87 38.06 17.75
C ILE A 83 14.55 37.69 19.20
N HIS A 84 13.36 38.04 19.69
CA HIS A 84 12.89 37.63 21.01
C HIS A 84 12.86 36.10 21.16
N ALA A 85 12.35 35.37 20.18
CA ALA A 85 12.37 33.90 20.19
C ALA A 85 13.80 33.31 20.22
N LYS A 86 14.77 33.95 19.52
CA LYS A 86 16.18 33.55 19.59
C LYS A 86 16.78 33.82 20.97
N LEU A 87 16.42 34.94 21.60
CA LEU A 87 16.87 35.32 22.93
C LEU A 87 16.32 34.38 24.02
N VAL A 88 15.06 33.95 23.92
CA VAL A 88 14.47 32.92 24.80
C VAL A 88 15.30 31.64 24.78
N ARG A 89 15.64 31.14 23.57
CA ARG A 89 16.50 29.96 23.42
C ARG A 89 17.90 30.16 23.96
N ALA A 90 18.52 31.30 23.68
CA ALA A 90 19.87 31.62 24.16
C ALA A 90 19.92 31.67 25.70
N ARG A 91 18.90 32.24 26.34
CA ARG A 91 18.77 32.28 27.81
C ARG A 91 18.68 30.88 28.42
N ALA A 92 17.87 29.99 27.84
CA ALA A 92 17.76 28.62 28.31
C ALA A 92 19.11 27.88 28.25
N LEU A 93 19.86 28.06 27.16
CA LEU A 93 21.19 27.47 27.00
C LEU A 93 22.21 28.05 27.98
N LEU A 94 22.23 29.37 28.18
CA LEU A 94 23.18 30.03 29.09
C LEU A 94 22.94 29.68 30.55
N VAL A 95 21.68 29.47 30.97
CA VAL A 95 21.34 29.01 32.32
C VAL A 95 21.89 27.61 32.58
N LEU A 96 21.89 26.72 31.57
CA LEU A 96 22.50 25.39 31.70
C LEU A 96 24.02 25.46 31.91
N GLU A 97 24.66 26.48 31.34
CA GLU A 97 26.10 26.74 31.50
C GLU A 97 26.42 27.61 32.73
N GLY A 98 25.44 27.85 33.61
CA GLY A 98 25.63 28.58 34.87
C GLY A 98 25.60 30.11 34.77
N VAL A 99 25.29 30.67 33.59
CA VAL A 99 25.22 32.13 33.36
C VAL A 99 23.79 32.62 33.56
N ALA A 100 23.56 33.43 34.59
CA ALA A 100 22.24 33.95 34.92
C ALA A 100 21.89 35.23 34.15
N LEU A 101 20.70 35.25 33.54
CA LEU A 101 20.12 36.41 32.86
C LEU A 101 18.77 36.79 33.49
N ASP A 102 18.50 38.09 33.55
CA ASP A 102 17.23 38.66 34.01
C ASP A 102 16.01 38.03 33.31
N GLU A 103 14.87 38.06 33.98
CA GLU A 103 13.62 37.54 33.43
C GLU A 103 13.20 38.24 32.13
N LEU A 104 13.00 37.45 31.07
CA LEU A 104 12.54 37.95 29.78
C LEU A 104 11.02 37.88 29.71
N LYS A 105 10.38 39.05 29.75
CA LYS A 105 8.92 39.16 29.62
C LYS A 105 8.44 38.82 28.19
N PRO A 106 7.18 38.41 27.99
CA PRO A 106 6.57 38.36 26.67
C PRO A 106 6.59 39.74 26.00
N LEU A 107 6.78 39.80 24.68
CA LEU A 107 6.84 41.07 23.92
C LEU A 107 5.57 41.91 24.12
N GLU A 108 4.43 41.25 24.19
CA GLU A 108 3.11 41.84 24.37
C GLU A 108 2.93 42.45 25.77
N ALA A 109 3.64 41.92 26.78
CA ALA A 109 3.64 42.45 28.14
C ALA A 109 4.60 43.64 28.32
N MET A 110 5.43 43.94 27.32
CA MET A 110 6.42 45.03 27.33
C MET A 110 5.89 46.34 26.72
N THR A 111 4.71 46.34 26.09
CA THR A 111 4.13 47.49 25.37
C THR A 111 3.58 48.59 26.29
N GLY A 112 3.29 48.26 27.56
CA GLY A 112 2.79 49.20 28.56
C GLY A 112 1.30 49.55 28.43
N ASP A 113 0.55 48.90 27.52
CA ASP A 113 -0.89 49.12 27.34
C ASP A 113 -1.71 48.04 28.07
N PRO A 114 -2.51 48.39 29.10
CA PRO A 114 -3.33 47.42 29.85
C PRO A 114 -4.43 46.75 29.01
N ALA A 115 -4.71 47.24 27.80
CA ALA A 115 -5.83 46.77 26.97
C ALA A 115 -5.47 45.73 25.90
N ALA A 116 -4.18 45.40 25.70
CA ALA A 116 -3.75 44.49 24.63
C ALA A 116 -3.69 42.99 25.03
N ALA A 117 -4.35 42.59 26.12
CA ALA A 117 -4.37 41.21 26.59
C ALA A 117 -5.79 40.60 26.60
N LYS A 118 -6.28 40.17 25.42
CA LYS A 118 -7.09 38.94 25.22
C LYS A 118 -7.77 38.90 23.85
N PRO A 119 -7.54 37.86 23.03
CA PRO A 119 -8.59 37.32 22.18
C PRO A 119 -9.69 36.68 23.04
N PRO A 120 -10.96 36.68 22.63
CA PRO A 120 -12.06 36.16 23.44
C PRO A 120 -11.89 34.64 23.63
N ALA A 121 -11.76 34.23 24.89
CA ALA A 121 -11.76 32.82 25.26
C ALA A 121 -13.20 32.25 25.14
N PRO A 122 -13.40 31.05 24.58
CA PRO A 122 -14.65 30.32 24.78
C PRO A 122 -14.79 29.97 26.26
N ALA A 123 -16.01 30.07 26.78
CA ALA A 123 -16.35 29.88 28.19
C ALA A 123 -16.07 28.45 28.66
N GLY A 124 -15.32 28.32 29.76
CA GLY A 124 -14.95 27.06 30.42
C GLY A 124 -13.43 26.81 30.49
N ALA A 125 -12.96 26.25 31.60
CA ALA A 125 -11.59 25.74 31.75
C ALA A 125 -11.40 24.49 30.86
N VAL A 126 -10.20 24.31 30.30
CA VAL A 126 -9.91 23.18 29.40
C VAL A 126 -9.74 21.89 30.21
N SER A 127 -10.55 20.88 29.89
CA SER A 127 -10.41 19.55 30.47
C SER A 127 -9.26 18.79 29.83
N PHE A 128 -8.35 18.24 30.65
CA PHE A 128 -7.31 17.38 30.12
C PHE A 128 -7.90 16.07 29.63
N LYS A 129 -8.70 15.38 30.46
CA LYS A 129 -9.23 14.06 30.11
C LYS A 129 -10.20 14.10 28.91
N ASP A 130 -11.02 15.15 28.79
CA ASP A 130 -12.11 15.19 27.80
C ASP A 130 -11.70 15.89 26.50
N GLN A 131 -10.70 16.78 26.53
CA GLN A 131 -10.33 17.59 25.36
C GLN A 131 -8.87 17.41 24.92
N VAL A 132 -7.92 17.38 25.87
CA VAL A 132 -6.47 17.31 25.53
C VAL A 132 -6.00 15.89 25.29
N ALA A 133 -6.38 14.95 26.16
CA ALA A 133 -5.99 13.55 26.08
C ALA A 133 -6.46 12.89 24.76
N PRO A 134 -7.70 13.08 24.28
CA PRO A 134 -8.11 12.55 22.98
C PRO A 134 -7.29 13.09 21.81
N LEU A 135 -6.96 14.39 21.83
CA LEU A 135 -6.11 15.01 20.81
C LEU A 135 -4.70 14.40 20.82
N LEU A 136 -4.07 14.31 21.99
CA LEU A 136 -2.74 13.72 22.14
C LEU A 136 -2.74 12.25 21.70
N VAL A 137 -3.71 11.45 22.15
CA VAL A 137 -3.80 10.03 21.76
C VAL A 137 -4.02 9.89 20.25
N GLY A 138 -4.91 10.69 19.65
CA GLY A 138 -5.22 10.62 18.22
C GLY A 138 -4.09 11.09 17.30
N LYS A 139 -3.36 12.15 17.67
CA LYS A 139 -2.31 12.74 16.82
C LYS A 139 -0.91 12.19 17.11
N CYS A 140 -0.63 11.87 18.37
CA CYS A 140 0.71 11.56 18.87
C CYS A 140 0.80 10.17 19.53
N GLY A 141 -0.33 9.54 19.87
CA GLY A 141 -0.39 8.33 20.70
C GLY A 141 0.24 7.09 20.08
N ARG A 142 0.19 6.94 18.75
CA ARG A 142 0.80 5.80 18.04
C ARG A 142 2.30 5.65 18.35
N CYS A 143 3.01 6.75 18.58
CA CYS A 143 4.45 6.75 18.82
C CYS A 143 4.82 7.09 20.27
N HIS A 144 4.13 8.04 20.89
CA HIS A 144 4.52 8.56 22.20
C HIS A 144 3.73 7.96 23.38
N VAL A 145 2.55 7.35 23.17
CA VAL A 145 1.83 6.61 24.23
C VAL A 145 2.29 5.16 24.25
N SER A 146 2.35 4.51 23.08
CA SER A 146 2.58 3.06 23.01
C SER A 146 4.05 2.63 22.94
N ARG A 147 4.97 3.52 22.58
CA ARG A 147 6.36 3.16 22.22
C ARG A 147 7.45 4.13 22.70
N ALA A 148 7.09 5.19 23.42
CA ALA A 148 8.02 6.21 23.92
C ALA A 148 9.07 6.69 22.87
N THR A 149 8.62 6.89 21.63
CA THR A 149 9.52 7.16 20.50
C THR A 149 10.30 8.46 20.72
N GLY A 150 11.60 8.47 20.42
CA GLY A 150 12.47 9.63 20.67
C GLY A 150 12.77 9.86 22.15
N MET A 151 12.76 8.78 22.96
CA MET A 151 12.96 8.81 24.42
C MET A 151 11.91 9.62 25.19
N PHE A 152 10.82 10.02 24.55
CA PHE A 152 9.73 10.76 25.14
C PHE A 152 8.47 9.90 25.18
N SER A 153 7.88 9.78 26.38
CA SER A 153 6.64 9.05 26.63
C SER A 153 5.57 9.98 27.15
N MET A 154 4.37 9.77 26.63
CA MET A 154 3.12 10.27 27.17
C MET A 154 2.18 9.08 27.40
N ALA A 155 2.70 7.96 27.94
CA ALA A 155 1.87 6.80 28.25
C ALA A 155 0.78 7.13 29.28
N ASN A 156 1.05 8.09 30.17
CA ASN A 156 0.11 8.67 31.12
C ASN A 156 0.45 10.15 31.37
N TYR A 157 -0.39 10.87 32.13
CA TYR A 157 -0.20 12.30 32.40
C TYR A 157 1.13 12.57 33.12
N ALA A 158 1.51 11.72 34.07
CA ALA A 158 2.76 11.91 34.81
C ALA A 158 4.01 11.82 33.91
N MET A 159 4.04 10.88 32.97
CA MET A 159 5.14 10.77 32.00
C MET A 159 5.16 11.95 31.03
N LEU A 160 3.99 12.41 30.58
CA LEU A 160 3.86 13.59 29.73
C LEU A 160 4.46 14.84 30.40
N MET A 161 4.16 15.06 31.68
CA MET A 161 4.68 16.19 32.45
C MET A 161 6.15 16.03 32.85
N LYS A 162 6.61 14.79 33.08
CA LYS A 162 8.02 14.51 33.36
C LYS A 162 8.93 14.87 32.17
N GLY A 163 8.49 14.55 30.95
CA GLY A 163 9.32 14.69 29.75
C GLY A 163 10.44 13.63 29.64
N PRO A 164 11.24 13.65 28.56
CA PRO A 164 12.45 12.82 28.44
C PRO A 164 13.56 13.32 29.38
N ASP A 165 14.61 12.52 29.56
CA ASP A 165 15.80 12.92 30.35
C ASP A 165 16.50 14.16 29.78
N ALA A 166 16.27 14.48 28.50
CA ALA A 166 16.80 15.64 27.80
C ALA A 166 16.10 16.98 28.16
N GLY A 167 15.01 16.98 28.93
CA GLY A 167 14.36 18.19 29.42
C GLY A 167 12.84 18.16 29.44
N THR A 168 12.23 19.22 29.97
CA THR A 168 10.77 19.33 30.14
C THR A 168 10.05 19.63 28.82
N VAL A 169 8.96 18.91 28.53
CA VAL A 169 8.19 19.08 27.29
C VAL A 169 7.07 20.12 27.42
N ILE A 170 6.50 20.24 28.62
CA ILE A 170 5.41 21.15 28.94
C ILE A 170 5.84 22.00 30.12
N PHE A 171 5.90 23.31 29.93
CA PHE A 171 6.08 24.30 31.00
C PHE A 171 4.69 24.84 31.38
N PRO A 172 4.11 24.43 32.53
CA PRO A 172 2.82 24.93 32.97
C PRO A 172 2.80 26.46 33.05
N GLY A 173 1.79 27.08 32.43
CA GLY A 173 1.65 28.53 32.35
C GLY A 173 2.45 29.20 31.22
N ASP A 174 3.33 28.46 30.54
CA ASP A 174 4.15 28.96 29.44
C ASP A 174 3.97 28.13 28.15
N PRO A 175 2.93 28.43 27.36
CA PRO A 175 2.71 27.76 26.08
C PRO A 175 3.77 28.09 25.03
N ILE A 176 4.49 29.21 25.14
CA ILE A 176 5.51 29.62 24.16
C ILE A 176 6.83 28.88 24.42
N GLY A 177 7.22 28.74 25.68
CA GLY A 177 8.41 27.97 26.09
C GLY A 177 8.21 26.45 26.05
N SER A 178 6.96 25.98 25.98
CA SER A 178 6.64 24.55 25.90
C SER A 178 7.08 23.92 24.58
N ARG A 179 8.03 22.97 24.68
CA ARG A 179 8.55 22.19 23.55
C ARG A 179 7.46 21.50 22.75
N LEU A 180 6.36 21.08 23.39
CA LEU A 180 5.20 20.51 22.72
C LEU A 180 4.65 21.42 21.63
N ILE A 181 4.52 22.72 21.90
CA ILE A 181 4.01 23.70 20.95
C ILE A 181 5.06 23.99 19.87
N GLU A 182 6.32 24.17 20.26
CA GLU A 182 7.43 24.43 19.33
C GLU A 182 7.48 23.40 18.18
N VAL A 183 7.45 22.11 18.51
CA VAL A 183 7.57 21.03 17.50
C VAL A 183 6.32 20.84 16.64
N ILE A 184 5.16 21.31 17.12
CA ILE A 184 3.93 21.32 16.34
C ILE A 184 3.96 22.47 15.33
N GLU A 185 4.43 23.65 15.74
CA GLU A 185 4.52 24.83 14.88
C GLU A 185 5.63 24.74 13.83
N SER A 186 6.76 24.12 14.18
CA SER A 186 7.83 23.86 13.20
C SER A 186 7.42 22.83 12.15
N GLY A 187 6.34 22.08 12.39
CA GLY A 187 5.90 20.97 11.55
C GLY A 187 6.72 19.69 11.72
N ASP A 188 7.61 19.63 12.71
CA ASP A 188 8.39 18.42 13.03
C ASP A 188 7.51 17.29 13.56
N MET A 189 6.41 17.67 14.24
CA MET A 189 5.41 16.77 14.81
C MET A 189 3.98 17.26 14.51
N PRO A 190 3.00 16.34 14.39
CA PRO A 190 3.16 14.89 14.37
C PRO A 190 3.67 14.40 13.01
N ARG A 191 4.63 13.47 13.03
CA ARG A 191 5.09 12.79 11.81
C ARG A 191 3.96 11.93 11.24
N GLY A 192 3.91 11.79 9.91
CA GLY A 192 2.91 10.94 9.26
C GLY A 192 1.79 11.63 8.51
N GLY A 193 1.94 12.91 8.20
CA GLY A 193 0.90 13.66 7.48
C GLY A 193 -0.32 14.03 8.35
N LEU A 194 -0.34 13.60 9.62
CA LEU A 194 -1.26 14.13 10.62
C LEU A 194 -0.93 15.61 10.85
N LYS A 195 -1.95 16.46 10.94
CA LYS A 195 -1.81 17.88 11.28
C LYS A 195 -2.60 18.17 12.55
N VAL A 196 -2.05 19.08 13.35
CA VAL A 196 -2.77 19.73 14.45
C VAL A 196 -3.29 21.04 13.88
N SER A 197 -4.62 21.14 13.74
CA SER A 197 -5.30 22.34 13.25
C SER A 197 -5.08 23.53 14.18
N ALA A 198 -5.34 24.74 13.69
CA ALA A 198 -5.21 25.95 14.50
C ALA A 198 -6.04 25.89 15.79
N ASP A 199 -7.26 25.33 15.72
CA ASP A 199 -8.14 25.18 16.90
C ASP A 199 -7.58 24.17 17.90
N GLU A 200 -7.06 23.04 17.42
CA GLU A 200 -6.41 22.03 18.27
C GLU A 200 -5.12 22.60 18.90
N GLN A 201 -4.35 23.40 18.17
CA GLN A 201 -3.18 24.09 18.72
C GLN A 201 -3.58 25.13 19.79
N ASN A 202 -4.64 25.91 19.53
CA ASN A 202 -5.17 26.87 20.48
C ASN A 202 -5.70 26.19 21.75
N LEU A 203 -6.30 25.01 21.62
CA LEU A 203 -6.71 24.17 22.75
C LEU A 203 -5.51 23.76 23.61
N LEU A 204 -4.44 23.26 22.99
CA LEU A 204 -3.20 22.89 23.70
C LEU A 204 -2.57 24.10 24.38
N ARG A 205 -2.48 25.24 23.68
CA ARG A 205 -1.96 26.49 24.23
C ARG A 205 -2.77 26.96 25.44
N LYS A 206 -4.10 26.94 25.33
CA LYS A 206 -5.01 27.34 26.41
C LYS A 206 -4.85 26.43 27.63
N TRP A 207 -4.81 25.11 27.44
CA TRP A 207 -4.59 24.17 28.54
C TRP A 207 -3.24 24.38 29.23
N ILE A 208 -2.15 24.55 28.47
CA ILE A 208 -0.83 24.84 29.04
C ILE A 208 -0.85 26.16 29.81
N GLN A 209 -1.46 27.20 29.22
CA GLN A 209 -1.60 28.52 29.84
C GLN A 209 -2.39 28.47 31.16
N GLU A 210 -3.38 27.59 31.27
CA GLU A 210 -4.17 27.35 32.48
C GLU A 210 -3.42 26.53 33.55
N GLY A 211 -2.14 26.22 33.31
CA GLY A 211 -1.26 25.49 34.20
C GLY A 211 -1.18 23.99 33.89
N ALA A 212 -1.55 23.58 32.67
CA ALA A 212 -1.51 22.20 32.19
C ALA A 212 -2.20 21.20 33.14
N LYS A 213 -3.27 21.60 33.83
CA LYS A 213 -3.86 20.85 34.94
C LYS A 213 -4.42 19.48 34.52
N PHE A 214 -4.34 18.51 35.43
CA PHE A 214 -4.98 17.20 35.31
C PHE A 214 -6.31 17.18 36.06
N ASP A 215 -7.38 16.73 35.40
CA ASP A 215 -8.73 16.62 35.93
C ASP A 215 -9.27 15.17 35.90
N GLY A 216 -8.38 14.19 35.72
CA GLY A 216 -8.69 12.77 35.83
C GLY A 216 -8.51 12.21 37.25
N ALA A 217 -8.99 10.98 37.48
CA ALA A 217 -8.93 10.32 38.78
C ALA A 217 -7.53 9.82 39.16
N ASP A 218 -6.72 9.41 38.18
CA ASP A 218 -5.36 8.88 38.39
C ASP A 218 -4.38 9.38 37.31
N PRO A 219 -3.37 10.20 37.67
CA PRO A 219 -2.33 10.68 36.76
C PRO A 219 -1.45 9.58 36.13
N MET A 220 -1.46 8.37 36.69
CA MET A 220 -0.74 7.20 36.19
C MET A 220 -1.57 6.33 35.25
N ALA A 221 -2.89 6.56 35.17
CA ALA A 221 -3.76 5.86 34.24
C ALA A 221 -3.30 6.10 32.80
N THR A 222 -3.28 5.02 32.00
CA THR A 222 -2.84 5.08 30.61
C THR A 222 -3.67 6.08 29.83
N LEU A 223 -3.03 6.97 29.07
CA LEU A 223 -3.69 8.05 28.33
C LEU A 223 -4.80 7.57 27.37
N THR A 224 -4.73 6.32 26.90
CA THR A 224 -5.79 5.69 26.08
C THR A 224 -7.11 5.47 26.83
N THR A 225 -7.13 5.42 28.16
CA THR A 225 -8.38 5.24 28.94
C THR A 225 -9.29 6.46 28.85
N PHE A 226 -8.71 7.65 28.67
CA PHE A 226 -9.43 8.90 28.45
C PHE A 226 -9.86 9.09 26.99
N ALA A 227 -9.42 8.21 26.10
CA ALA A 227 -9.66 8.30 24.68
C ALA A 227 -9.90 6.90 24.07
N PRO A 228 -10.91 6.15 24.54
CA PRO A 228 -11.18 4.79 24.08
C PRO A 228 -11.45 4.71 22.57
N ASN A 229 -11.92 5.82 21.98
CA ASN A 229 -12.21 5.92 20.54
C ASN A 229 -11.08 6.57 19.72
N ALA A 230 -10.03 7.13 20.34
CA ALA A 230 -9.01 7.88 19.58
C ALA A 230 -8.09 6.99 18.72
N ALA A 231 -8.01 5.69 19.01
CA ALA A 231 -7.37 4.72 18.10
C ALA A 231 -8.23 4.43 16.84
N ALA A 232 -9.53 4.71 16.88
CA ALA A 232 -10.45 4.57 15.75
C ALA A 232 -10.47 5.81 14.83
N ASP A 233 -9.98 6.96 15.30
CA ASP A 233 -10.00 8.25 14.59
C ASP A 233 -8.75 8.55 13.73
N LEU A 234 -7.76 7.66 13.70
CA LEU A 234 -6.75 7.72 12.64
C LEU A 234 -7.42 7.32 11.33
N PRO A 235 -7.28 8.09 10.23
CA PRO A 235 -7.92 7.74 8.97
C PRO A 235 -7.42 6.38 8.50
N LYS A 236 -8.24 5.35 8.70
CA LYS A 236 -8.07 4.07 8.01
C LYS A 236 -8.37 4.37 6.56
N VAL A 237 -7.31 4.44 5.76
CA VAL A 237 -7.46 4.58 4.32
C VAL A 237 -7.92 3.23 3.81
N GLU A 238 -9.21 3.14 3.51
CA GLU A 238 -9.77 1.95 2.89
C GLU A 238 -9.26 1.80 1.45
N VAL A 239 -9.20 0.56 0.98
CA VAL A 239 -8.90 0.27 -0.43
C VAL A 239 -10.07 0.79 -1.24
N MET A 240 -9.83 1.79 -2.07
CA MET A 240 -10.81 2.31 -3.02
C MET A 240 -10.56 1.69 -4.38
N GLU A 241 -11.54 0.99 -4.94
CA GLU A 241 -11.43 0.45 -6.30
C GLU A 241 -11.43 1.57 -7.35
N ALA A 242 -10.74 1.33 -8.47
CA ALA A 242 -10.71 2.24 -9.60
C ALA A 242 -12.10 2.37 -10.24
N THR A 243 -12.44 3.59 -10.68
CA THR A 243 -13.73 3.89 -11.32
C THR A 243 -13.64 3.87 -12.85
N GLY A 244 -12.44 3.73 -13.41
CA GLY A 244 -12.15 3.81 -14.83
C GLY A 244 -12.01 5.24 -15.36
N LYS A 245 -12.07 6.25 -14.46
CA LYS A 245 -11.89 7.68 -14.80
C LYS A 245 -10.49 8.20 -14.47
N GLU A 246 -9.71 7.41 -13.75
CA GLU A 246 -8.36 7.74 -13.30
C GLU A 246 -7.40 7.79 -14.48
N THR A 247 -6.50 8.77 -14.49
CA THR A 247 -5.48 8.90 -15.53
C THR A 247 -4.22 8.10 -15.21
N VAL A 248 -3.96 7.85 -13.91
CA VAL A 248 -2.83 7.05 -13.44
C VAL A 248 -3.33 5.71 -12.88
N SER A 249 -2.78 4.62 -13.41
CA SER A 249 -3.07 3.26 -12.98
C SER A 249 -2.05 2.83 -11.92
N PHE A 250 -2.51 2.40 -10.74
CA PHE A 250 -1.58 1.90 -9.72
C PHE A 250 -0.78 0.71 -10.26
N SER A 251 -1.48 -0.27 -10.85
CA SER A 251 -0.90 -1.52 -11.31
C SER A 251 0.09 -1.33 -12.45
N ARG A 252 -0.21 -0.44 -13.40
CA ARG A 252 0.64 -0.16 -14.56
C ARG A 252 1.78 0.81 -14.24
N ASP A 253 1.46 1.92 -13.56
CA ASP A 253 2.37 3.06 -13.48
C ASP A 253 3.21 3.09 -12.21
N LEU A 254 2.74 2.49 -11.10
CA LEU A 254 3.35 2.66 -9.77
C LEU A 254 3.85 1.36 -9.15
N ALA A 255 3.14 0.24 -9.35
CA ALA A 255 3.45 -1.04 -8.70
C ALA A 255 4.87 -1.53 -9.02
N GLY A 256 5.32 -1.38 -10.27
CA GLY A 256 6.69 -1.70 -10.68
C GLY A 256 7.74 -0.84 -9.97
N VAL A 257 7.49 0.47 -9.85
CA VAL A 257 8.38 1.41 -9.14
C VAL A 257 8.50 1.04 -7.67
N LEU A 258 7.37 0.75 -7.00
CA LEU A 258 7.37 0.32 -5.59
C LEU A 258 8.13 -0.99 -5.40
N ASN A 259 7.95 -1.95 -6.31
CA ASN A 259 8.67 -3.22 -6.27
C ASN A 259 10.19 -3.01 -6.40
N GLU A 260 10.63 -2.27 -7.42
CA GLU A 260 12.05 -2.14 -7.75
C GLU A 260 12.81 -1.21 -6.81
N LYS A 261 12.18 -0.10 -6.37
CA LYS A 261 12.87 0.98 -5.65
C LYS A 261 12.59 0.97 -4.15
N CYS A 262 11.54 0.29 -3.68
CA CYS A 262 11.05 0.45 -2.31
C CYS A 262 10.94 -0.88 -1.53
N ALA A 263 10.43 -1.95 -2.15
CA ALA A 263 10.08 -3.20 -1.47
C ALA A 263 11.29 -3.88 -0.77
N ASN A 264 12.50 -3.69 -1.30
CA ASN A 264 13.73 -4.25 -0.71
C ASN A 264 13.99 -3.78 0.73
N CYS A 265 13.68 -2.54 1.06
CA CYS A 265 13.84 -2.01 2.43
C CYS A 265 12.51 -1.96 3.21
N HIS A 266 11.39 -1.85 2.49
CA HIS A 266 10.06 -1.66 3.05
C HIS A 266 9.15 -2.85 2.77
N GLY A 267 9.58 -4.09 3.04
CA GLY A 267 8.70 -5.25 2.91
C GLY A 267 9.43 -6.58 2.89
N ASN A 268 10.71 -6.59 2.50
CA ASN A 268 11.58 -7.76 2.61
C ASN A 268 12.28 -7.79 3.99
N GLY A 269 12.17 -8.93 4.71
CA GLY A 269 12.95 -9.23 5.93
C GLY A 269 12.19 -9.13 7.26
N ARG A 270 12.84 -9.57 8.37
CA ARG A 270 12.24 -9.64 9.71
C ARG A 270 11.93 -8.26 10.34
N ARG A 271 12.47 -7.17 9.81
CA ARG A 271 12.29 -5.78 10.32
C ARG A 271 12.33 -4.75 9.17
N PRO A 272 11.23 -4.56 8.42
CA PRO A 272 11.18 -3.55 7.37
C PRO A 272 11.32 -2.13 7.95
N SER A 273 11.93 -1.24 7.15
CA SER A 273 12.25 0.13 7.57
C SER A 273 10.98 0.91 7.89
N GLY A 274 10.93 1.51 9.09
CA GLY A 274 9.76 2.21 9.62
C GLY A 274 8.52 1.31 9.75
N ARG A 275 8.69 -0.03 9.85
CA ARG A 275 7.64 -1.06 9.79
C ARG A 275 6.60 -0.86 8.69
N LEU A 276 7.03 -0.25 7.59
CA LEU A 276 6.20 -0.02 6.42
C LEU A 276 6.30 -1.22 5.48
N ASN A 277 5.15 -1.70 5.00
CA ASN A 277 5.09 -2.75 4.00
C ASN A 277 4.61 -2.18 2.66
N LEU A 278 5.49 -2.14 1.66
CA LEU A 278 5.25 -1.70 0.29
C LEU A 278 5.24 -2.87 -0.69
N THR A 279 5.24 -4.11 -0.20
CA THR A 279 5.10 -5.30 -1.05
C THR A 279 3.67 -5.56 -1.46
N THR A 280 2.67 -4.90 -0.86
CA THR A 280 1.25 -5.03 -1.21
C THR A 280 0.58 -3.67 -1.17
N PHE A 281 -0.51 -3.48 -1.94
CA PHE A 281 -1.28 -2.25 -1.92
C PHE A 281 -1.91 -2.00 -0.54
N ARG A 282 -2.47 -3.03 0.07
CA ARG A 282 -3.03 -2.95 1.42
C ARG A 282 -1.96 -2.61 2.47
N GLY A 283 -0.76 -3.17 2.32
CA GLY A 283 0.39 -2.81 3.16
C GLY A 283 0.74 -1.33 3.05
N LEU A 284 0.75 -0.78 1.83
CA LEU A 284 1.02 0.63 1.56
C LEU A 284 0.02 1.51 2.30
N LEU A 285 -1.28 1.21 2.22
CA LEU A 285 -2.33 2.01 2.88
C LEU A 285 -2.33 1.87 4.41
N ASN A 286 -2.08 0.66 4.94
CA ASN A 286 -1.99 0.43 6.39
C ASN A 286 -0.87 1.26 7.05
N GLY A 287 0.17 1.56 6.29
CA GLY A 287 1.28 2.40 6.70
C GLY A 287 2.19 1.79 7.77
N GLY A 288 3.17 2.58 8.18
CA GLY A 288 4.25 2.15 9.07
C GLY A 288 4.16 2.74 10.48
N GLU A 289 5.30 2.83 11.17
CA GLU A 289 5.43 3.51 12.45
C GLU A 289 5.02 4.99 12.37
N SER A 290 5.19 5.61 11.20
CA SER A 290 4.83 7.00 10.92
C SER A 290 3.40 7.16 10.39
N GLY A 291 2.48 6.21 10.58
CA GLY A 291 1.10 6.37 10.08
C GLY A 291 0.94 6.05 8.59
N PRO A 292 -0.24 6.37 8.01
CA PRO A 292 -0.53 6.10 6.61
C PRO A 292 0.35 6.98 5.70
N PRO A 293 1.15 6.40 4.80
CA PRO A 293 2.02 7.16 3.91
C PRO A 293 1.24 7.90 2.83
N VAL A 294 0.02 7.46 2.54
CA VAL A 294 -0.86 7.99 1.50
C VAL A 294 -2.13 8.51 2.15
N LEU A 295 -2.51 9.74 1.82
CA LEU A 295 -3.78 10.35 2.18
C LEU A 295 -4.55 10.63 0.88
N PRO A 296 -5.57 9.82 0.54
CA PRO A 296 -6.36 10.00 -0.68
C PRO A 296 -6.86 11.43 -0.86
N GLY A 297 -6.74 11.97 -2.08
CA GLY A 297 -7.09 13.34 -2.43
C GLY A 297 -6.11 14.41 -1.94
N LYS A 298 -5.09 14.05 -1.15
CA LYS A 298 -4.19 15.02 -0.48
C LYS A 298 -2.71 14.69 -0.73
N PRO A 299 -2.20 14.85 -1.98
CA PRO A 299 -0.81 14.53 -2.31
C PRO A 299 0.20 15.36 -1.50
N ALA A 300 -0.03 16.66 -1.34
CA ALA A 300 0.86 17.55 -0.61
C ALA A 300 0.96 17.21 0.90
N ASP A 301 -0.08 16.59 1.46
CA ASP A 301 -0.09 16.17 2.87
C ASP A 301 0.46 14.76 3.08
N SER A 302 0.44 13.93 2.04
CA SER A 302 0.87 12.53 2.07
C SER A 302 2.36 12.39 2.37
N LEU A 303 2.70 11.58 3.37
CA LEU A 303 4.10 11.36 3.77
C LEU A 303 4.94 10.75 2.65
N LEU A 304 4.34 9.90 1.79
CA LEU A 304 5.01 9.30 0.63
C LEU A 304 5.63 10.40 -0.26
N ILE A 305 4.83 11.38 -0.68
CA ILE A 305 5.28 12.49 -1.53
C ILE A 305 6.35 13.32 -0.82
N LYS A 306 6.12 13.65 0.46
CA LYS A 306 7.11 14.40 1.27
C LYS A 306 8.44 13.66 1.36
N LYS A 307 8.44 12.34 1.51
CA LYS A 307 9.67 11.52 1.56
C LYS A 307 10.36 11.43 0.21
N LEU A 308 9.61 11.34 -0.89
CA LEU A 308 10.16 11.35 -2.25
C LEU A 308 10.82 12.71 -2.57
N LYS A 309 10.20 13.83 -2.13
CA LYS A 309 10.72 15.20 -2.31
C LYS A 309 11.73 15.66 -1.26
N GLY A 310 12.04 14.82 -0.25
CA GLY A 310 12.96 15.19 0.85
C GLY A 310 12.40 16.21 1.85
N LEU A 311 11.09 16.48 1.83
CA LEU A 311 10.39 17.42 2.71
C LEU A 311 9.82 16.77 3.98
N GLY A 312 9.94 15.45 4.12
CA GLY A 312 9.26 14.64 5.16
C GLY A 312 10.05 14.39 6.45
N GLY A 313 11.07 15.22 6.75
CA GLY A 313 12.03 15.03 7.85
C GLY A 313 12.91 13.79 7.70
N GLY A 314 14.15 13.82 8.18
CA GLY A 314 15.11 12.72 7.95
C GLY A 314 15.49 12.56 6.47
N GLU A 315 16.03 11.40 6.08
CA GLU A 315 16.54 11.18 4.72
C GLU A 315 15.43 11.05 3.66
N ARG A 316 15.73 11.55 2.45
CA ARG A 316 14.91 11.41 1.23
C ARG A 316 14.89 9.95 0.76
N MET A 317 13.74 9.51 0.26
CA MET A 317 13.56 8.14 -0.27
C MET A 317 13.57 8.13 -1.80
N PRO A 318 14.07 7.07 -2.46
CA PRO A 318 14.71 5.89 -1.88
C PRO A 318 16.09 6.22 -1.27
N ARG A 319 16.36 5.65 -0.09
CA ARG A 319 17.60 5.88 0.67
C ARG A 319 18.81 5.33 -0.08
N GLY A 320 19.90 6.11 -0.14
CA GLY A 320 21.15 5.67 -0.77
C GLY A 320 21.06 5.47 -2.29
N MET A 321 19.97 5.93 -2.93
CA MET A 321 19.79 5.88 -4.38
C MET A 321 19.61 7.30 -4.96
N PRO A 322 19.78 7.50 -6.28
CA PRO A 322 19.33 8.72 -6.95
C PRO A 322 17.84 9.02 -6.66
N PRO A 323 17.43 10.30 -6.70
CA PRO A 323 16.01 10.66 -6.67
C PRO A 323 15.23 9.92 -7.76
N LEU A 324 13.93 9.68 -7.53
CA LEU A 324 13.06 9.27 -8.63
C LEU A 324 12.91 10.43 -9.61
N ASP A 325 12.70 10.13 -10.88
CA ASP A 325 12.40 11.14 -11.90
C ASP A 325 11.15 11.93 -11.52
N ASP A 326 11.16 13.24 -11.78
CA ASP A 326 10.05 14.13 -11.45
C ASP A 326 8.73 13.66 -12.11
N ALA A 327 8.81 13.07 -13.30
CA ALA A 327 7.66 12.48 -13.98
C ALA A 327 7.05 11.29 -13.21
N VAL A 328 7.87 10.48 -12.54
CA VAL A 328 7.41 9.37 -11.69
C VAL A 328 6.79 9.92 -10.41
N ILE A 329 7.41 10.93 -9.79
CA ILE A 329 6.85 11.60 -8.60
C ILE A 329 5.48 12.22 -8.94
N ALA A 330 5.36 12.89 -10.10
CA ALA A 330 4.12 13.46 -10.57
C ALA A 330 3.01 12.40 -10.73
N LYS A 331 3.34 11.18 -11.21
CA LYS A 331 2.38 10.07 -11.26
C LYS A 331 1.89 9.66 -9.87
N PHE A 332 2.77 9.60 -8.87
CA PHE A 332 2.33 9.38 -7.48
C PHE A 332 1.42 10.51 -6.99
N GLU A 333 1.74 11.78 -7.30
CA GLU A 333 0.91 12.92 -6.89
C GLU A 333 -0.48 12.88 -7.52
N THR A 334 -0.55 12.61 -8.82
CA THR A 334 -1.82 12.47 -9.57
C THR A 334 -2.62 11.28 -9.07
N TRP A 335 -2.00 10.12 -8.90
CA TRP A 335 -2.70 8.94 -8.37
C TRP A 335 -3.30 9.21 -6.97
N ILE A 336 -2.55 9.90 -6.10
CA ILE A 336 -3.07 10.28 -4.77
C ILE A 336 -4.21 11.31 -4.92
N SER A 337 -4.08 12.32 -5.79
CA SER A 337 -5.14 13.32 -5.98
C SER A 337 -6.43 12.71 -6.55
N GLU A 338 -6.32 11.67 -7.37
CA GLU A 338 -7.43 10.87 -7.91
C GLU A 338 -8.07 9.91 -6.89
N GLY A 339 -7.59 9.95 -5.64
CA GLY A 339 -8.15 9.17 -4.53
C GLY A 339 -7.40 7.90 -4.21
N ALA A 340 -6.15 7.76 -4.71
CA ALA A 340 -5.27 6.64 -4.41
C ALA A 340 -5.93 5.27 -4.64
N ARG A 341 -6.55 5.09 -5.81
CA ARG A 341 -7.37 3.91 -6.11
C ARG A 341 -6.55 2.70 -6.57
N PHE A 342 -7.07 1.52 -6.31
CA PHE A 342 -6.51 0.24 -6.72
C PHE A 342 -7.22 -0.28 -7.96
N ASP A 343 -6.45 -0.76 -8.94
CA ASP A 343 -6.94 -1.33 -10.20
C ASP A 343 -6.33 -2.71 -10.49
N GLY A 344 -5.73 -3.33 -9.47
CA GLY A 344 -5.20 -4.68 -9.54
C GLY A 344 -6.24 -5.72 -9.12
N PRO A 345 -5.94 -7.02 -9.26
CA PRO A 345 -6.88 -8.09 -8.98
C PRO A 345 -7.11 -8.31 -7.47
N ASP A 346 -6.07 -8.20 -6.62
CA ASP A 346 -6.18 -8.30 -5.16
C ASP A 346 -5.18 -7.35 -4.48
N ALA A 347 -5.68 -6.50 -3.58
CA ALA A 347 -4.88 -5.53 -2.84
C ALA A 347 -3.86 -6.16 -1.87
N ASN A 348 -4.01 -7.46 -1.55
CA ASN A 348 -3.03 -8.24 -0.77
C ASN A 348 -2.00 -8.95 -1.64
N GLN A 349 -2.18 -8.98 -2.96
CA GLN A 349 -1.21 -9.56 -3.86
C GLN A 349 0.09 -8.75 -3.85
N HIS A 350 1.21 -9.45 -4.07
CA HIS A 350 2.51 -8.79 -4.14
C HIS A 350 2.54 -7.78 -5.30
N VAL A 351 3.03 -6.56 -5.07
CA VAL A 351 3.06 -5.47 -6.07
C VAL A 351 3.87 -5.83 -7.31
N ARG A 352 4.87 -6.71 -7.17
CA ARG A 352 5.55 -7.33 -8.32
C ARG A 352 4.55 -8.03 -9.25
N ASP A 353 3.73 -8.91 -8.69
CA ASP A 353 2.82 -9.74 -9.48
C ASP A 353 1.71 -8.86 -10.08
N VAL A 354 1.24 -7.84 -9.34
CA VAL A 354 0.32 -6.81 -9.84
C VAL A 354 0.90 -6.06 -11.05
N ALA A 355 2.16 -5.61 -10.96
CA ALA A 355 2.85 -4.92 -12.04
C ALA A 355 3.08 -5.83 -13.26
N GLU A 356 3.51 -7.06 -13.00
CA GLU A 356 3.71 -8.11 -14.01
C GLU A 356 2.40 -8.40 -14.77
N ILE A 357 1.28 -8.51 -14.06
CA ILE A 357 -0.05 -8.72 -14.65
C ILE A 357 -0.45 -7.54 -15.54
N ALA A 358 -0.29 -6.31 -15.04
CA ALA A 358 -0.63 -5.10 -15.79
C ALA A 358 0.23 -4.98 -17.06
N LYS A 359 1.54 -5.23 -16.96
CA LYS A 359 2.45 -5.26 -18.10
C LYS A 359 1.99 -6.29 -19.12
N ALA A 360 1.73 -7.53 -18.69
CA ALA A 360 1.32 -8.61 -19.59
C ALA A 360 -0.01 -8.33 -20.29
N LYS A 361 -0.97 -7.66 -19.64
CA LYS A 361 -2.22 -7.22 -20.27
C LYS A 361 -1.99 -6.22 -21.41
N MET A 362 -0.97 -5.37 -21.30
CA MET A 362 -0.63 -4.38 -22.33
C MET A 362 0.37 -4.88 -23.38
N SER A 363 1.15 -5.91 -23.09
CA SER A 363 2.10 -6.49 -24.03
C SER A 363 1.43 -7.06 -25.28
N THR A 364 2.10 -6.95 -26.43
CA THR A 364 1.74 -7.75 -27.61
C THR A 364 2.01 -9.23 -27.37
N HIS A 365 1.56 -10.08 -28.28
CA HIS A 365 1.87 -11.51 -28.26
C HIS A 365 3.39 -11.75 -28.23
N GLU A 366 4.13 -11.06 -29.09
CA GLU A 366 5.59 -11.21 -29.23
C GLU A 366 6.33 -10.72 -27.98
N GLN A 367 5.93 -9.58 -27.43
CA GLN A 367 6.54 -9.03 -26.21
C GLN A 367 6.35 -9.96 -25.02
N LEU A 368 5.13 -10.46 -24.82
CA LEU A 368 4.84 -11.41 -23.74
C LEU A 368 5.54 -12.76 -23.97
N SER A 369 5.71 -13.16 -25.23
CA SER A 369 6.49 -14.36 -25.59
C SER A 369 7.95 -14.22 -25.19
N ALA A 370 8.57 -13.07 -25.46
CA ALA A 370 9.96 -12.81 -25.09
C ALA A 370 10.15 -12.78 -23.57
N ASP A 371 9.23 -12.13 -22.85
CA ASP A 371 9.25 -12.10 -21.38
C ASP A 371 9.14 -13.53 -20.79
N ARG A 372 8.23 -14.35 -21.32
CA ARG A 372 8.07 -15.76 -20.89
C ARG A 372 9.25 -16.64 -21.28
N ALA A 373 9.91 -16.40 -22.41
CA ALA A 373 11.11 -17.13 -22.81
C ALA A 373 12.25 -16.93 -21.80
N LYS A 374 12.46 -15.68 -21.36
CA LYS A 374 13.43 -15.39 -20.29
C LYS A 374 13.10 -16.14 -19.01
N ARG A 375 11.83 -16.12 -18.59
CA ARG A 375 11.37 -16.80 -17.38
C ARG A 375 11.51 -18.32 -17.48
N ALA A 376 11.24 -18.89 -18.66
CA ALA A 376 11.41 -20.31 -18.91
C ALA A 376 12.87 -20.77 -18.72
N LEU A 377 13.82 -19.95 -19.17
CA LEU A 377 15.25 -20.20 -18.94
C LEU A 377 15.63 -20.11 -17.46
N GLU A 378 15.12 -19.12 -16.74
CA GLU A 378 15.32 -18.97 -15.29
C GLU A 378 14.76 -20.19 -14.52
N GLN A 379 13.56 -20.65 -14.90
CA GLN A 379 12.94 -21.85 -14.34
C GLN A 379 13.74 -23.12 -14.67
N TRP A 380 14.23 -23.25 -15.90
CA TRP A 380 15.08 -24.39 -16.27
C TRP A 380 16.36 -24.42 -15.45
N GLN A 381 17.07 -23.29 -15.33
CA GLN A 381 18.28 -23.20 -14.53
C GLN A 381 18.05 -23.51 -13.04
N LEU A 382 16.90 -23.12 -12.50
CA LEU A 382 16.51 -23.43 -11.13
C LEU A 382 16.15 -24.91 -10.94
N GLY A 383 15.36 -25.48 -11.87
CA GLY A 383 14.86 -26.84 -11.79
C GLY A 383 15.90 -27.90 -12.15
N MET A 384 16.79 -27.57 -13.08
CA MET A 384 17.73 -28.47 -13.73
C MET A 384 19.14 -27.86 -13.74
N PRO A 385 19.72 -27.52 -12.57
CA PRO A 385 21.02 -26.86 -12.51
C PRO A 385 22.13 -27.73 -13.12
N GLY A 386 22.80 -27.21 -14.15
CA GLY A 386 23.89 -27.90 -14.84
C GLY A 386 23.47 -28.94 -15.87
N VAL A 387 22.18 -29.03 -16.21
CA VAL A 387 21.68 -29.88 -17.29
C VAL A 387 21.43 -29.02 -18.54
N ASP A 388 22.07 -29.40 -19.64
CA ASP A 388 21.89 -28.74 -20.93
C ASP A 388 20.44 -28.88 -21.42
N HIS A 389 19.97 -27.84 -22.10
CA HIS A 389 18.67 -27.82 -22.76
C HIS A 389 18.79 -27.56 -24.25
N GLU A 390 17.78 -27.99 -24.97
CA GLU A 390 17.48 -27.56 -26.33
C GLU A 390 16.21 -26.72 -26.33
N THR A 391 16.05 -25.90 -27.37
CA THR A 391 14.83 -25.10 -27.56
C THR A 391 14.27 -25.23 -28.98
N SER A 392 12.96 -25.05 -29.11
CA SER A 392 12.27 -24.95 -30.40
C SER A 392 11.14 -23.95 -30.28
N GLU A 393 10.89 -23.17 -31.33
CA GLU A 393 9.83 -22.16 -31.32
C GLU A 393 8.83 -22.38 -32.46
N THR A 394 7.59 -22.03 -32.16
CA THR A 394 6.48 -21.95 -33.12
C THR A 394 5.79 -20.59 -32.97
N VAL A 395 4.62 -20.40 -33.58
CA VAL A 395 3.87 -19.14 -33.47
C VAL A 395 3.37 -18.96 -32.02
N ASN A 396 2.87 -20.05 -31.42
CA ASN A 396 2.17 -20.02 -30.14
C ASN A 396 2.89 -20.76 -29.02
N TYR A 397 4.01 -21.43 -29.30
CA TYR A 397 4.73 -22.25 -28.31
C TYR A 397 6.23 -22.03 -28.33
N LEU A 398 6.82 -22.01 -27.14
CA LEU A 398 8.26 -22.19 -26.89
C LEU A 398 8.42 -23.57 -26.25
N LEU A 399 9.23 -24.43 -26.85
CA LEU A 399 9.60 -25.72 -26.27
C LEU A 399 11.01 -25.63 -25.72
N ILE A 400 11.19 -26.22 -24.54
CA ILE A 400 12.46 -26.24 -23.81
C ILE A 400 12.57 -27.58 -23.09
N GLY A 401 13.69 -28.27 -23.21
CA GLY A 401 13.82 -29.61 -22.65
C GLY A 401 15.20 -30.24 -22.83
N ASP A 402 15.37 -31.40 -22.21
CA ASP A 402 16.54 -32.29 -22.33
C ASP A 402 16.39 -33.30 -23.50
N LEU A 403 15.44 -33.05 -24.39
CA LEU A 403 15.18 -33.85 -25.60
C LEU A 403 15.84 -33.21 -26.82
N GLY A 404 16.17 -34.02 -27.81
CA GLY A 404 16.78 -33.54 -29.05
C GLY A 404 15.90 -32.53 -29.82
N PRO A 405 16.50 -31.62 -30.60
CA PRO A 405 15.79 -30.49 -31.23
C PRO A 405 14.69 -30.92 -32.21
N ASN A 406 14.86 -32.07 -32.87
CA ASN A 406 13.84 -32.64 -33.78
C ASN A 406 12.56 -33.04 -33.03
N THR A 407 12.71 -33.62 -31.84
CA THR A 407 11.58 -34.02 -30.99
C THR A 407 10.85 -32.79 -30.47
N LEU A 408 11.59 -31.77 -30.02
CA LEU A 408 10.99 -30.50 -29.61
C LEU A 408 10.21 -29.85 -30.77
N ALA A 409 10.80 -29.78 -31.96
CA ALA A 409 10.13 -29.23 -33.13
C ALA A 409 8.87 -30.03 -33.53
N GLU A 410 8.88 -31.35 -33.39
CA GLU A 410 7.70 -32.18 -33.61
C GLU A 410 6.58 -31.87 -32.61
N TYR A 411 6.89 -31.79 -31.32
CA TYR A 411 5.90 -31.45 -30.29
C TYR A 411 5.36 -30.04 -30.45
N GLY A 412 6.17 -29.09 -30.93
CA GLY A 412 5.70 -27.76 -31.31
C GLY A 412 4.64 -27.82 -32.41
N ARG A 413 4.90 -28.59 -33.48
CA ARG A 413 3.91 -28.79 -34.55
C ARG A 413 2.64 -29.48 -34.06
N ARG A 414 2.75 -30.46 -33.16
CA ARG A 414 1.60 -31.12 -32.53
C ARG A 414 0.78 -30.15 -31.69
N ALA A 415 1.43 -29.31 -30.89
CA ALA A 415 0.76 -28.27 -30.09
C ALA A 415 0.00 -27.29 -30.99
N GLU A 416 0.62 -26.81 -32.07
CA GLU A 416 -0.05 -25.95 -33.05
C GLU A 416 -1.28 -26.65 -33.67
N ALA A 417 -1.15 -27.92 -34.08
CA ALA A 417 -2.24 -28.69 -34.66
C ALA A 417 -3.39 -28.99 -33.65
N MET A 418 -3.08 -29.09 -32.36
CA MET A 418 -4.07 -29.32 -31.30
C MET A 418 -4.77 -28.05 -30.82
N SER A 419 -4.14 -26.87 -30.93
CA SER A 419 -4.74 -25.59 -30.52
C SER A 419 -6.15 -25.36 -31.05
N PRO A 420 -6.42 -25.41 -32.37
CA PRO A 420 -7.77 -25.14 -32.89
C PRO A 420 -8.78 -26.22 -32.46
N LYS A 421 -8.34 -27.47 -32.24
CA LYS A 421 -9.21 -28.56 -31.77
C LYS A 421 -9.61 -28.35 -30.30
N VAL A 422 -8.66 -27.91 -29.46
CA VAL A 422 -8.91 -27.53 -28.06
C VAL A 422 -9.85 -26.31 -28.01
N ALA A 423 -9.57 -25.29 -28.83
CA ALA A 423 -10.42 -24.11 -28.93
C ALA A 423 -11.87 -24.48 -29.31
N ALA A 424 -12.04 -25.28 -30.37
CA ALA A 424 -13.35 -25.76 -30.80
C ALA A 424 -14.05 -26.60 -29.71
N ALA A 425 -13.30 -27.43 -28.98
CA ALA A 425 -13.85 -28.25 -27.89
C ALA A 425 -14.43 -27.41 -26.75
N LEU A 426 -13.86 -26.22 -26.51
CA LEU A 426 -14.24 -25.25 -25.47
C LEU A 426 -15.14 -24.11 -25.98
N GLY A 427 -15.43 -24.06 -27.29
CA GLY A 427 -16.26 -23.02 -27.90
C GLY A 427 -15.56 -21.67 -28.08
N ALA A 428 -14.23 -21.69 -28.17
CA ALA A 428 -13.35 -20.54 -28.37
C ALA A 428 -13.07 -20.28 -29.87
N PRO A 429 -12.60 -19.08 -30.24
CA PRO A 429 -12.09 -18.79 -31.58
C PRO A 429 -10.94 -19.73 -31.95
N THR A 430 -10.98 -20.31 -33.15
CA THR A 430 -9.98 -21.30 -33.62
C THR A 430 -8.85 -20.68 -34.44
N ASP A 431 -8.98 -19.41 -34.79
CA ASP A 431 -8.05 -18.61 -35.60
C ASP A 431 -7.14 -17.71 -34.73
N GLN A 432 -7.20 -17.87 -33.41
CA GLN A 432 -6.46 -17.09 -32.42
C GLN A 432 -5.63 -18.02 -31.52
N PRO A 433 -4.53 -17.51 -30.92
CA PRO A 433 -3.83 -18.25 -29.89
C PRO A 433 -4.74 -18.54 -28.69
N LEU A 434 -4.59 -19.72 -28.08
CA LEU A 434 -5.34 -20.09 -26.86
C LEU A 434 -5.07 -19.10 -25.71
N VAL A 435 -3.83 -18.61 -25.60
CA VAL A 435 -3.45 -17.56 -24.66
C VAL A 435 -2.50 -16.58 -25.34
N LYS A 436 -2.57 -15.31 -24.95
CA LYS A 436 -1.61 -14.31 -25.43
C LYS A 436 -0.20 -14.63 -24.94
N GLY A 437 0.78 -14.43 -25.81
CA GLY A 437 2.17 -14.82 -25.62
C GLY A 437 2.34 -16.32 -25.77
N ARG A 438 3.50 -16.75 -26.28
CA ARG A 438 3.82 -18.17 -26.40
C ARG A 438 3.64 -18.88 -25.05
N LEU A 439 3.05 -20.06 -25.11
CA LEU A 439 3.00 -20.97 -23.98
C LEU A 439 4.31 -21.76 -23.94
N THR A 440 4.97 -21.78 -22.79
CA THR A 440 6.17 -22.61 -22.61
C THR A 440 5.78 -24.07 -22.45
N VAL A 441 6.48 -24.97 -23.14
CA VAL A 441 6.32 -26.41 -23.04
C VAL A 441 7.65 -26.99 -22.57
N PHE A 442 7.75 -27.20 -21.26
CA PHE A 442 8.86 -27.94 -20.66
C PHE A 442 8.70 -29.42 -20.98
N MET A 443 9.74 -30.00 -21.55
CA MET A 443 9.74 -31.41 -21.91
C MET A 443 10.89 -32.14 -21.24
N PHE A 444 10.58 -33.29 -20.63
CA PHE A 444 11.53 -34.08 -19.85
C PHE A 444 11.65 -35.48 -20.42
N GLN A 445 12.88 -35.96 -20.62
CA GLN A 445 13.18 -37.30 -21.08
C GLN A 445 12.87 -38.34 -19.99
N GLN A 446 13.09 -37.97 -18.73
CA GLN A 446 12.94 -38.87 -17.59
C GLN A 446 11.95 -38.36 -16.55
N ARG A 447 11.36 -39.31 -15.85
CA ARG A 447 10.43 -39.04 -14.75
C ARG A 447 11.11 -38.33 -13.57
N TYR A 448 12.39 -38.60 -13.36
CA TYR A 448 13.18 -37.98 -12.30
C TYR A 448 13.25 -36.46 -12.50
N ASP A 449 13.69 -36.01 -13.68
CA ASP A 449 13.85 -34.58 -14.03
C ASP A 449 12.52 -33.82 -13.93
N TYR A 450 11.44 -34.41 -14.43
CA TYR A 450 10.10 -33.86 -14.27
C TYR A 450 9.68 -33.69 -12.79
N SER A 451 10.06 -34.65 -11.93
CA SER A 451 9.72 -34.59 -10.51
C SER A 451 10.59 -33.57 -9.76
N GLU A 452 11.87 -33.46 -10.12
CA GLU A 452 12.77 -32.43 -9.57
C GLU A 452 12.36 -31.03 -10.01
N PHE A 453 11.92 -30.83 -11.26
CA PHE A 453 11.32 -29.58 -11.70
C PHE A 453 10.14 -29.17 -10.80
N GLY A 454 9.23 -30.10 -10.50
CA GLY A 454 8.11 -29.86 -9.58
C GLY A 454 8.56 -29.44 -8.17
N LYS A 455 9.60 -30.08 -7.62
CA LYS A 455 10.12 -29.73 -6.29
C LYS A 455 10.83 -28.38 -6.29
N MET A 456 11.65 -28.12 -7.29
CA MET A 456 12.56 -26.97 -7.31
C MET A 456 11.87 -25.70 -7.78
N VAL A 457 11.06 -25.80 -8.85
CA VAL A 457 10.35 -24.67 -9.45
C VAL A 457 9.00 -24.47 -8.78
N GLU A 458 8.22 -25.55 -8.61
CA GLU A 458 6.84 -25.46 -8.10
C GLU A 458 6.71 -25.68 -6.59
N LYS A 459 7.80 -26.08 -5.92
CA LYS A 459 7.83 -26.32 -4.46
C LYS A 459 6.79 -27.34 -4.00
N ARG A 460 6.53 -28.36 -4.82
CA ARG A 460 5.61 -29.46 -4.50
C ARG A 460 6.05 -30.79 -5.08
N ASP A 461 5.64 -31.87 -4.45
CA ASP A 461 5.79 -33.21 -5.01
C ASP A 461 4.73 -33.45 -6.09
N LEU A 462 5.16 -34.03 -7.22
CA LEU A 462 4.28 -34.39 -8.32
C LEU A 462 3.86 -35.86 -8.22
N PRO A 463 2.55 -36.20 -8.34
CA PRO A 463 2.08 -37.58 -8.28
C PRO A 463 2.74 -38.51 -9.31
N SER A 464 3.10 -39.73 -8.90
CA SER A 464 3.80 -40.76 -9.73
C SER A 464 3.04 -41.17 -11.00
N SER A 465 1.73 -40.99 -11.02
CA SER A 465 0.86 -41.23 -12.17
C SER A 465 0.93 -40.13 -13.23
N TRP A 466 1.34 -38.91 -12.87
CA TRP A 466 1.30 -37.78 -13.81
C TRP A 466 2.31 -37.94 -14.94
N ARG A 467 1.89 -37.53 -16.14
CA ARG A 467 2.72 -37.47 -17.36
C ARG A 467 2.77 -36.07 -17.96
N GLY A 468 1.92 -35.18 -17.47
CA GLY A 468 2.08 -33.76 -17.68
C GLY A 468 1.22 -33.00 -16.68
N HIS A 469 1.56 -31.73 -16.51
CA HIS A 469 0.75 -30.76 -15.81
C HIS A 469 0.89 -29.41 -16.47
N TRP A 470 0.01 -28.50 -16.09
CA TRP A 470 -0.03 -27.14 -16.57
C TRP A 470 -0.09 -26.17 -15.39
N GLN A 471 0.47 -24.98 -15.63
CA GLN A 471 0.38 -23.83 -14.76
C GLN A 471 0.00 -22.60 -15.59
N PHE A 472 -0.80 -21.73 -14.99
CA PHE A 472 -1.15 -20.46 -15.61
C PHE A 472 -1.13 -19.31 -14.61
N ASN A 473 -0.29 -18.34 -14.91
CA ASN A 473 -0.46 -16.93 -14.61
C ASN A 473 -0.19 -16.17 -15.92
N VAL A 474 -0.71 -14.95 -16.07
CA VAL A 474 -0.57 -14.15 -17.30
C VAL A 474 0.89 -13.93 -17.71
N VAL A 475 1.82 -13.85 -16.75
CA VAL A 475 3.27 -13.73 -17.00
C VAL A 475 4.02 -15.05 -17.01
N ASP A 476 3.39 -16.12 -16.56
CA ASP A 476 4.01 -17.41 -16.31
C ASP A 476 3.03 -18.51 -16.67
N ALA A 477 2.95 -18.79 -17.97
CA ALA A 477 2.09 -19.83 -18.51
C ALA A 477 2.98 -20.91 -19.11
N TYR A 478 2.86 -22.13 -18.58
CA TYR A 478 3.59 -23.27 -19.10
C TYR A 478 2.85 -24.59 -18.93
N THR A 479 3.30 -25.58 -19.70
CA THR A 479 3.03 -26.99 -19.48
C THR A 479 4.35 -27.69 -19.26
N ALA A 480 4.36 -28.72 -18.43
CA ALA A 480 5.49 -29.62 -18.26
C ALA A 480 5.02 -31.03 -18.59
N LEU A 481 5.75 -31.73 -19.46
CA LEU A 481 5.33 -33.03 -19.96
C LEU A 481 6.49 -34.01 -20.14
N ILE A 482 6.16 -35.28 -19.93
CA ILE A 482 6.99 -36.43 -20.27
C ILE A 482 6.34 -37.05 -21.51
N PRO A 483 7.03 -37.04 -22.66
CA PRO A 483 6.58 -37.76 -23.85
C PRO A 483 6.22 -39.21 -23.53
N PRO A 484 5.13 -39.78 -24.09
CA PRO A 484 4.88 -41.21 -24.03
C PRO A 484 6.06 -42.00 -24.61
N ARG A 485 6.34 -43.14 -24.01
CA ARG A 485 7.23 -44.15 -24.58
C ARG A 485 6.35 -45.17 -25.29
N ASN A 486 6.68 -45.51 -26.54
CA ASN A 486 5.85 -46.40 -27.36
C ASN A 486 4.40 -45.90 -27.48
N ASP A 487 3.45 -46.81 -27.75
CA ASP A 487 2.01 -46.53 -27.86
C ASP A 487 1.28 -46.53 -26.50
N GLU A 488 1.95 -46.14 -25.40
CA GLU A 488 1.37 -46.14 -24.04
C GLU A 488 0.12 -45.25 -23.92
N TYR A 489 0.12 -44.10 -24.62
CA TYR A 489 -1.00 -43.16 -24.74
C TYR A 489 -0.70 -42.13 -25.84
N SER A 490 -1.71 -41.38 -26.26
CA SER A 490 -1.54 -40.43 -27.36
C SER A 490 -0.82 -39.15 -26.91
N PRO A 491 0.29 -38.76 -27.57
CA PRO A 491 0.94 -37.48 -27.30
C PRO A 491 0.02 -36.30 -27.61
N ASP A 492 -0.81 -36.40 -28.65
CA ASP A 492 -1.74 -35.33 -29.04
C ASP A 492 -2.83 -35.11 -27.97
N VAL A 493 -3.35 -36.19 -27.39
CA VAL A 493 -4.35 -36.12 -26.30
C VAL A 493 -3.70 -35.58 -25.02
N LEU A 494 -2.43 -35.94 -24.74
CA LEU A 494 -1.69 -35.37 -23.61
C LEU A 494 -1.51 -33.86 -23.76
N ILE A 495 -1.04 -33.41 -24.92
CA ILE A 495 -0.88 -31.99 -25.23
C ILE A 495 -2.22 -31.28 -25.11
N ALA A 496 -3.27 -31.81 -25.72
CA ALA A 496 -4.60 -31.22 -25.68
C ALA A 496 -5.15 -31.04 -24.25
N GLN A 497 -4.91 -32.02 -23.36
CA GLN A 497 -5.23 -31.88 -21.94
C GLN A 497 -4.53 -30.65 -21.34
N GLN A 498 -3.21 -30.52 -21.52
CA GLN A 498 -2.47 -29.43 -20.90
C GLN A 498 -2.88 -28.07 -21.46
N LEU A 499 -3.03 -27.97 -22.79
CA LEU A 499 -3.49 -26.75 -23.46
C LEU A 499 -4.88 -26.32 -22.99
N ALA A 500 -5.81 -27.27 -22.84
CA ALA A 500 -7.15 -27.00 -22.34
C ALA A 500 -7.12 -26.50 -20.89
N GLY A 501 -6.26 -27.06 -20.05
CA GLY A 501 -6.09 -26.61 -18.66
C GLY A 501 -5.60 -25.17 -18.57
N VAL A 502 -4.55 -24.83 -19.32
CA VAL A 502 -4.05 -23.44 -19.45
C VAL A 502 -5.14 -22.51 -19.94
N TYR A 503 -5.87 -22.89 -21.00
CA TYR A 503 -6.94 -22.07 -21.56
C TYR A 503 -8.03 -21.80 -20.53
N VAL A 504 -8.55 -22.83 -19.84
CA VAL A 504 -9.62 -22.62 -18.85
C VAL A 504 -9.13 -21.77 -17.67
N ALA A 505 -7.89 -21.98 -17.20
CA ALA A 505 -7.30 -21.16 -16.15
C ALA A 505 -6.99 -19.72 -16.57
N SER A 506 -6.89 -19.44 -17.87
CA SER A 506 -6.66 -18.08 -18.36
C SER A 506 -7.90 -17.19 -18.31
N HIS A 507 -9.06 -17.78 -18.07
CA HIS A 507 -10.33 -17.04 -17.97
C HIS A 507 -10.52 -16.41 -16.59
N GLY A 508 -9.62 -16.60 -15.63
CA GLY A 508 -9.74 -15.98 -14.32
C GLY A 508 -9.57 -16.97 -13.18
N GLU A 509 -9.66 -16.47 -11.96
CA GLU A 509 -9.49 -17.30 -10.78
C GLU A 509 -10.59 -18.35 -10.69
N SER A 510 -10.19 -19.60 -10.62
CA SER A 510 -11.10 -20.73 -10.53
C SER A 510 -10.48 -21.87 -9.73
N PRO A 511 -11.29 -22.69 -9.04
CA PRO A 511 -10.79 -23.85 -8.33
C PRO A 511 -10.06 -24.82 -9.28
N ARG A 512 -8.97 -25.44 -8.82
CA ARG A 512 -8.17 -26.37 -9.63
C ARG A 512 -9.01 -27.52 -10.20
N TRP A 513 -10.01 -28.01 -9.44
CA TRP A 513 -10.92 -29.07 -9.90
C TRP A 513 -11.64 -28.68 -11.21
N PHE A 514 -12.01 -27.41 -11.38
CA PHE A 514 -12.74 -26.95 -12.54
C PHE A 514 -11.85 -26.96 -13.79
N SER A 515 -10.67 -26.35 -13.71
CA SER A 515 -9.75 -26.28 -14.84
C SER A 515 -9.14 -27.65 -15.19
N GLU A 516 -8.75 -28.45 -14.19
CA GLU A 516 -8.23 -29.80 -14.42
C GLU A 516 -9.32 -30.76 -14.92
N GLY A 517 -10.53 -30.68 -14.36
CA GLY A 517 -11.67 -31.47 -14.84
C GLY A 517 -12.00 -31.15 -16.28
N SER A 518 -12.00 -29.87 -16.65
CA SER A 518 -12.28 -29.41 -18.01
C SER A 518 -11.17 -29.79 -18.99
N ALA A 519 -9.91 -29.73 -18.56
CA ALA A 519 -8.76 -30.22 -19.31
C ALA A 519 -8.91 -31.70 -19.69
N ARG A 520 -9.22 -32.56 -18.70
CA ARG A 520 -9.46 -33.99 -18.94
C ARG A 520 -10.71 -34.25 -19.76
N ALA A 521 -11.75 -33.44 -19.59
CA ALA A 521 -12.98 -33.56 -20.39
C ALA A 521 -12.73 -33.24 -21.87
N VAL A 522 -11.91 -32.23 -22.18
CA VAL A 522 -11.45 -31.94 -23.55
C VAL A 522 -10.59 -33.07 -24.09
N ALA A 523 -9.66 -33.60 -23.30
CA ALA A 523 -8.83 -34.73 -23.68
C ALA A 523 -9.69 -35.95 -24.08
N ALA A 524 -10.68 -36.32 -23.25
CA ALA A 524 -11.61 -37.40 -23.55
C ALA A 524 -12.50 -37.14 -24.77
N LYS A 525 -12.85 -35.89 -25.05
CA LYS A 525 -13.61 -35.51 -26.25
C LYS A 525 -12.78 -35.67 -27.53
N LEU A 526 -11.46 -35.44 -27.44
CA LEU A 526 -10.55 -35.50 -28.58
C LEU A 526 -9.90 -36.88 -28.78
N GLY A 527 -9.89 -37.72 -27.76
CA GLY A 527 -9.39 -39.10 -27.83
C GLY A 527 -10.04 -39.99 -26.78
N ALA A 528 -11.27 -40.45 -27.04
CA ALA A 528 -12.01 -41.30 -26.12
C ALA A 528 -11.33 -42.67 -25.86
N GLU A 529 -10.63 -43.18 -26.87
CA GLU A 529 -9.89 -44.45 -26.82
C GLU A 529 -8.48 -44.31 -26.23
N ASP A 530 -8.06 -43.11 -25.79
CA ASP A 530 -6.77 -42.96 -25.12
C ASP A 530 -6.76 -43.83 -23.84
N PRO A 531 -5.73 -44.68 -23.63
CA PRO A 531 -5.69 -45.58 -22.47
C PRO A 531 -5.84 -44.90 -21.12
N ARG A 532 -5.48 -43.61 -20.99
CA ARG A 532 -5.69 -42.84 -19.75
C ARG A 532 -7.16 -42.49 -19.55
N VAL A 533 -7.87 -42.13 -20.62
CA VAL A 533 -9.29 -41.79 -20.57
C VAL A 533 -10.12 -43.02 -20.19
N VAL A 534 -9.81 -44.17 -20.79
CA VAL A 534 -10.43 -45.46 -20.44
C VAL A 534 -10.26 -45.75 -18.94
N LYS A 535 -9.02 -45.65 -18.42
CA LYS A 535 -8.74 -45.85 -16.98
C LYS A 535 -9.48 -44.88 -16.07
N TRP A 536 -9.66 -43.62 -16.47
CA TRP A 536 -10.44 -42.65 -15.69
C TRP A 536 -11.92 -43.04 -15.64
N ASP A 537 -12.50 -43.45 -16.77
CA ASP A 537 -13.89 -43.89 -16.84
C ASP A 537 -14.13 -45.18 -16.02
N GLU A 538 -13.17 -46.12 -16.03
CA GLU A 538 -13.21 -47.33 -15.19
C GLU A 538 -13.14 -47.00 -13.69
N ARG A 539 -12.14 -46.22 -13.26
CA ARG A 539 -11.94 -45.87 -11.84
C ARG A 539 -13.08 -45.02 -11.27
N LEU A 540 -13.73 -44.20 -12.10
CA LEU A 540 -14.86 -43.37 -11.67
C LEU A 540 -15.99 -44.21 -11.04
N GLY A 541 -16.26 -45.40 -11.56
CA GLY A 541 -17.32 -46.26 -11.06
C GLY A 541 -17.10 -46.71 -9.61
N GLU A 542 -15.85 -47.00 -9.26
CA GLU A 542 -15.42 -47.38 -7.90
C GLU A 542 -15.51 -46.17 -6.96
N LEU A 543 -14.98 -45.02 -7.39
CA LEU A 543 -14.98 -43.78 -6.61
C LEU A 543 -16.38 -43.31 -6.22
N MET A 544 -17.38 -43.50 -7.10
CA MET A 544 -18.77 -43.18 -6.76
C MET A 544 -19.31 -44.00 -5.59
N GLY A 545 -18.78 -45.20 -5.35
CA GLY A 545 -19.14 -46.05 -4.21
C GLY A 545 -18.34 -45.76 -2.94
N GLU A 546 -17.12 -45.23 -3.07
CA GLU A 546 -16.23 -44.89 -1.95
C GLU A 546 -16.63 -43.57 -1.26
N MET A 547 -17.23 -42.62 -2.00
CA MET A 547 -17.64 -41.33 -1.44
C MET A 547 -18.90 -41.42 -0.58
N SER A 548 -18.89 -40.74 0.56
CA SER A 548 -20.06 -40.62 1.43
C SER A 548 -21.06 -39.57 0.91
N ALA A 549 -20.55 -38.53 0.25
CA ALA A 549 -21.34 -37.51 -0.44
C ALA A 549 -20.72 -37.18 -1.81
N PRO A 550 -21.53 -36.89 -2.85
CA PRO A 550 -21.02 -36.52 -4.17
C PRO A 550 -20.06 -35.32 -4.19
N ALA A 551 -20.13 -34.42 -3.21
CA ALA A 551 -19.26 -33.25 -3.09
C ALA A 551 -17.91 -33.55 -2.40
N ASP A 552 -17.67 -34.78 -1.93
CA ASP A 552 -16.46 -35.12 -1.16
C ASP A 552 -15.16 -34.83 -1.94
N PHE A 553 -15.17 -34.99 -3.27
CA PHE A 553 -14.02 -34.66 -4.12
C PHE A 553 -13.72 -33.16 -4.22
N LEU A 554 -14.74 -32.30 -4.04
CA LEU A 554 -14.56 -30.84 -3.98
C LEU A 554 -14.02 -30.39 -2.63
N ASN A 555 -14.32 -31.16 -1.57
CA ASN A 555 -14.01 -30.82 -0.19
C ASN A 555 -12.68 -31.43 0.30
N GLY A 556 -11.84 -31.93 -0.61
CA GLY A 556 -10.52 -32.47 -0.29
C GLY A 556 -10.52 -33.80 0.47
N LYS A 557 -11.61 -34.56 0.42
CA LYS A 557 -11.72 -35.85 1.12
C LYS A 557 -11.21 -37.05 0.33
N LEU A 558 -10.82 -36.84 -0.93
CA LEU A 558 -10.25 -37.86 -1.80
C LEU A 558 -8.77 -37.57 -2.02
N ALA A 559 -8.01 -38.62 -2.33
CA ALA A 559 -6.66 -38.45 -2.86
C ALA A 559 -6.72 -37.54 -4.11
N PRO A 560 -5.72 -36.67 -4.35
CA PRO A 560 -5.77 -35.70 -5.44
C PRO A 560 -6.08 -36.29 -6.82
N GLU A 561 -5.55 -37.47 -7.12
CA GLU A 561 -5.79 -38.12 -8.42
C GLU A 561 -7.22 -38.64 -8.57
N ASP A 562 -7.79 -39.22 -7.52
CA ASP A 562 -9.18 -39.66 -7.49
C ASP A 562 -10.14 -38.47 -7.56
N ALA A 563 -9.78 -37.37 -6.90
CA ALA A 563 -10.52 -36.12 -6.99
C ALA A 563 -10.51 -35.56 -8.43
N ASN A 564 -9.37 -35.67 -9.15
CA ASN A 564 -9.28 -35.24 -10.55
C ASN A 564 -10.14 -36.10 -11.49
N ILE A 565 -10.29 -37.40 -11.23
CA ILE A 565 -11.18 -38.28 -12.00
C ILE A 565 -12.65 -37.89 -11.78
N CYS A 566 -13.04 -37.59 -10.54
CA CYS A 566 -14.38 -37.06 -10.25
C CYS A 566 -14.61 -35.70 -10.94
N SER A 567 -13.61 -34.82 -10.87
CA SER A 567 -13.62 -33.49 -11.49
C SER A 567 -13.78 -33.56 -13.01
N TYR A 568 -13.08 -34.49 -13.66
CA TYR A 568 -13.21 -34.82 -15.07
C TYR A 568 -14.65 -35.17 -15.45
N SER A 569 -15.26 -36.09 -14.71
CA SER A 569 -16.63 -36.52 -14.96
C SER A 569 -17.65 -35.41 -14.68
N PHE A 570 -17.42 -34.60 -13.66
CA PHE A 570 -18.27 -33.47 -13.34
C PHE A 570 -18.16 -32.37 -14.40
N ALA A 571 -16.95 -32.05 -14.87
CA ALA A 571 -16.75 -31.12 -15.98
C ALA A 571 -17.43 -31.63 -17.27
N LYS A 572 -17.33 -32.92 -17.60
CA LYS A 572 -18.12 -33.52 -18.70
C LYS A 572 -19.61 -33.29 -18.55
N PHE A 573 -20.14 -33.36 -17.32
CA PHE A 573 -21.54 -33.05 -17.05
C PHE A 573 -21.87 -31.57 -17.27
N LEU A 574 -21.02 -30.64 -16.81
CA LEU A 574 -21.19 -29.20 -17.00
C LEU A 574 -21.13 -28.80 -18.49
N MET A 575 -20.21 -29.41 -19.24
CA MET A 575 -19.98 -29.14 -20.66
C MET A 575 -21.06 -29.72 -21.59
N LYS A 576 -22.05 -30.48 -21.08
CA LYS A 576 -23.20 -30.93 -21.89
C LYS A 576 -24.02 -29.73 -22.42
N ASP A 577 -24.09 -28.66 -21.65
CA ASP A 577 -24.66 -27.39 -22.10
C ASP A 577 -23.50 -26.42 -22.42
N ALA A 578 -23.04 -26.47 -23.68
CA ALA A 578 -21.92 -25.67 -24.13
C ALA A 578 -22.18 -24.16 -24.00
N ALA A 579 -23.44 -23.72 -24.09
CA ALA A 579 -23.81 -22.32 -23.96
C ALA A 579 -23.67 -21.84 -22.51
N LYS A 580 -24.13 -22.63 -21.53
CA LYS A 580 -23.88 -22.35 -20.10
C LYS A 580 -22.39 -22.36 -19.79
N TYR A 581 -21.67 -23.39 -20.24
CA TYR A 581 -20.25 -23.50 -19.95
C TYR A 581 -19.45 -22.30 -20.49
N ARG A 582 -19.74 -21.86 -21.73
CA ARG A 582 -19.12 -20.64 -22.30
C ARG A 582 -19.51 -19.37 -21.55
N ARG A 583 -20.76 -19.24 -21.09
CA ARG A 583 -21.17 -18.09 -20.27
C ARG A 583 -20.38 -18.02 -18.97
N LEU A 584 -20.17 -19.16 -18.29
CA LEU A 584 -19.34 -19.21 -17.10
C LEU A 584 -17.92 -18.72 -17.41
N LEU A 585 -17.27 -19.26 -18.45
CA LEU A 585 -15.93 -18.82 -18.84
C LEU A 585 -15.86 -17.31 -19.16
N ASN A 586 -16.85 -16.78 -19.88
CA ASN A 586 -16.89 -15.35 -20.19
C ASN A 586 -17.04 -14.48 -18.93
N SER A 587 -17.91 -14.87 -17.98
CA SER A 587 -18.06 -14.14 -16.72
C SER A 587 -16.79 -14.14 -15.89
N LEU A 588 -16.04 -15.25 -15.87
CA LEU A 588 -14.72 -15.27 -15.22
C LEU A 588 -13.76 -14.30 -15.91
N SER A 589 -13.75 -14.26 -17.25
CA SER A 589 -12.85 -13.37 -18.01
C SER A 589 -13.15 -11.89 -17.75
N GLU A 590 -14.39 -11.58 -17.36
CA GLU A 590 -14.85 -10.27 -16.93
C GLU A 590 -14.53 -9.97 -15.45
N GLY A 591 -13.89 -10.90 -14.73
CA GLY A 591 -13.44 -10.75 -13.35
C GLY A 591 -14.47 -11.16 -12.29
N ALA A 592 -15.52 -11.89 -12.66
CA ALA A 592 -16.51 -12.37 -11.69
C ALA A 592 -15.93 -13.43 -10.74
N ASP A 593 -16.36 -13.40 -9.48
CA ASP A 593 -16.08 -14.48 -8.52
C ASP A 593 -16.64 -15.82 -9.03
N PHE A 594 -15.85 -16.88 -8.88
CA PHE A 594 -16.19 -18.19 -9.45
C PHE A 594 -17.49 -18.77 -8.90
N GLU A 595 -17.68 -18.74 -7.58
CA GLU A 595 -18.87 -19.32 -6.93
C GLU A 595 -20.13 -18.57 -7.34
N GLN A 596 -20.06 -17.24 -7.40
CA GLN A 596 -21.16 -16.39 -7.85
C GLN A 596 -21.49 -16.60 -9.33
N ALA A 597 -20.48 -16.59 -10.21
CA ALA A 597 -20.65 -16.80 -11.65
C ALA A 597 -21.20 -18.20 -11.94
N PHE A 598 -20.72 -19.21 -11.22
CA PHE A 598 -21.21 -20.58 -11.33
C PHE A 598 -22.66 -20.68 -10.90
N ALA A 599 -23.03 -20.13 -9.74
CA ALA A 599 -24.40 -20.14 -9.24
C ALA A 599 -25.36 -19.38 -10.18
N ALA A 600 -24.94 -18.24 -10.72
CA ALA A 600 -25.73 -17.50 -11.71
C ALA A 600 -25.95 -18.30 -13.01
N THR A 601 -24.96 -19.08 -13.44
CA THR A 601 -25.00 -19.84 -14.69
C THR A 601 -25.78 -21.15 -14.57
N TYR A 602 -25.55 -21.90 -13.48
CA TYR A 602 -26.07 -23.25 -13.27
C TYR A 602 -27.24 -23.33 -12.29
N GLY A 603 -27.56 -22.22 -11.58
CA GLY A 603 -28.68 -22.12 -10.64
C GLY A 603 -28.45 -22.75 -9.28
N ALA A 604 -27.21 -23.18 -8.98
CA ALA A 604 -26.81 -23.80 -7.72
C ALA A 604 -25.30 -23.69 -7.54
N SER A 605 -24.79 -23.83 -6.31
CA SER A 605 -23.35 -23.92 -6.07
C SER A 605 -22.77 -25.22 -6.68
N PRO A 606 -21.45 -25.30 -6.93
CA PRO A 606 -20.80 -26.52 -7.42
C PRO A 606 -21.14 -27.73 -6.54
N GLY A 607 -21.04 -27.56 -5.22
CA GLY A 607 -21.35 -28.60 -4.24
C GLY A 607 -22.80 -29.10 -4.33
N GLN A 608 -23.77 -28.20 -4.46
CA GLN A 608 -25.18 -28.57 -4.62
C GLN A 608 -25.44 -29.31 -5.94
N LEU A 609 -24.76 -28.91 -7.01
CA LEU A 609 -24.96 -29.49 -8.34
C LEU A 609 -24.35 -30.90 -8.47
N THR A 610 -23.37 -31.26 -7.63
CA THR A 610 -22.79 -32.62 -7.61
C THR A 610 -23.84 -33.72 -7.40
N ALA A 611 -24.92 -33.45 -6.67
CA ALA A 611 -26.00 -34.41 -6.45
C ALA A 611 -26.74 -34.77 -7.77
N ALA A 612 -26.93 -33.79 -8.66
CA ALA A 612 -27.52 -34.02 -9.98
C ALA A 612 -26.57 -34.81 -10.89
N TRP A 613 -25.28 -34.50 -10.83
CA TRP A 613 -24.23 -35.23 -11.55
C TRP A 613 -24.14 -36.70 -11.11
N ALA A 614 -24.10 -36.97 -9.81
CA ALA A 614 -23.94 -38.33 -9.27
C ALA A 614 -25.09 -39.27 -9.68
N ARG A 615 -26.33 -38.76 -9.76
CA ARG A 615 -27.48 -39.53 -10.31
C ARG A 615 -27.28 -39.95 -11.76
N GLY A 616 -26.58 -39.14 -12.56
CA GLY A 616 -26.24 -39.44 -13.94
C GLY A 616 -25.05 -40.40 -14.07
N ALA A 617 -24.04 -40.25 -13.21
CA ALA A 617 -22.86 -41.11 -13.19
C ALA A 617 -23.19 -42.57 -12.79
N THR A 618 -24.09 -42.75 -11.82
CA THR A 618 -24.53 -44.07 -11.33
C THR A 618 -25.43 -44.82 -12.32
N ARG A 619 -26.19 -44.13 -13.20
CA ARG A 619 -27.06 -44.76 -14.20
C ARG A 619 -26.31 -45.45 -15.35
N ARG A 620 -25.05 -45.08 -15.63
CA ARG A 620 -24.20 -45.77 -16.62
C ARG A 620 -23.70 -47.15 -16.16
N ARG A 621 -24.04 -47.55 -14.93
CA ARG A 621 -23.66 -48.81 -14.28
C ARG A 621 -24.70 -49.92 -14.41
N ARG A 622 -25.86 -49.65 -15.02
CA ARG A 622 -26.95 -50.62 -15.25
C ARG A 622 -27.11 -50.94 -16.73
#